data_AF-A0A183IMC3-F1
#
_entry.id   AF-A0A183IMC3-F1
#
_cell.length_a   1.000
_cell.length_b   1.000
_cell.length_c   1.000
_cell.angle_alpha   90.00
_cell.angle_beta   90.00
_cell.angle_gamma   90.00
#
_symmetry.space_group_name_H-M   'P 1'
#
loop_
_entity.id
_entity.type
_entity.pdbx_description
1 polymer ?
#
loop_
_entity_poly.entity_id
_entity_poly.type
_entity_poly.pdbx_seq_one_letter_code
_entity_poly.pdbx_strand_id
1 'polypeptide(L)'
;MTSVRHLNYSRELLVTNRLARGGVLLANLKALDSDYFAKTCLGRSEKFGIIPMEKVNLWGGSLAIGHPFGATGVRLVTHAVNRLIDTNGRLALVAACASGGLGHAMIIERYGC
;
A
#
# COMPACT_ATOMS: atom_id res chain seq x y z
N MET A 1 -9.60 13.11 17.76
CA MET A 1 -10.39 11.87 17.62
C MET A 1 -10.12 11.29 16.23
N THR A 2 -9.01 10.57 16.09
CA THR A 2 -8.54 10.03 14.80
C THR A 2 -9.28 8.72 14.54
N SER A 3 -10.29 8.74 13.68
CA SER A 3 -10.99 7.52 13.26
C SER A 3 -10.04 6.67 12.43
N VAL A 4 -9.41 5.67 13.06
CA VAL A 4 -8.75 4.58 12.35
C VAL A 4 -9.86 3.71 11.77
N ARG A 5 -10.33 4.03 10.57
CA ARG A 5 -11.20 3.12 9.82
C ARG A 5 -10.40 1.85 9.57
N HIS A 6 -10.83 0.72 10.13
CA HIS A 6 -10.32 -0.59 9.72
C HIS A 6 -10.56 -0.71 8.22
N LEU A 7 -9.49 -0.59 7.44
CA LEU A 7 -9.52 -0.83 6.01
C LEU A 7 -9.76 -2.32 5.84
N ASN A 8 -11.01 -2.71 5.55
CA ASN A 8 -11.33 -4.05 5.11
C ASN A 8 -10.69 -4.26 3.73
N TYR A 9 -9.45 -4.78 3.72
CA TYR A 9 -8.67 -5.17 2.53
C TYR A 9 -9.42 -6.14 1.59
N SER A 10 -10.50 -6.75 2.08
CA SER A 10 -11.22 -7.84 1.45
C SER A 10 -11.98 -7.46 0.18
N ARG A 11 -12.44 -6.23 -0.03
CA ARG A 11 -13.33 -5.95 -1.19
C ARG A 11 -12.81 -5.03 -2.28
N GLU A 12 -12.09 -3.96 -2.01
CA GLU A 12 -11.89 -2.95 -3.07
C GLU A 12 -10.49 -2.33 -3.15
N LEU A 13 -9.55 -2.73 -2.28
CA LEU A 13 -8.25 -2.05 -2.16
C LEU A 13 -7.21 -2.50 -3.19
N LEU A 14 -6.87 -1.61 -4.11
CA LEU A 14 -5.70 -1.77 -4.99
C LEU A 14 -4.45 -1.22 -4.31
N VAL A 15 -3.40 -2.03 -4.17
CA VAL A 15 -2.16 -1.60 -3.53
C VAL A 15 -1.11 -1.34 -4.59
N THR A 16 -0.72 -0.08 -4.74
CA THR A 16 0.37 0.31 -5.64
C THR A 16 1.56 0.75 -4.82
N ASN A 17 2.67 0.00 -4.90
CA ASN A 17 3.83 0.20 -4.05
C ASN A 17 5.14 0.32 -4.84
N ARG A 18 5.97 1.29 -4.46
CA ARG A 18 7.41 1.26 -4.76
C ARG A 18 8.07 0.22 -3.85
N LEU A 19 8.38 -0.95 -4.39
CA LEU A 19 9.07 -1.99 -3.63
C LEU A 19 10.39 -1.43 -3.07
N ALA A 20 10.45 -1.31 -1.74
CA ALA A 20 11.70 -1.13 -1.02
C ALA A 20 12.62 -2.34 -1.29
N ARG A 21 13.92 -2.21 -0.96
CA ARG A 21 14.87 -3.33 -0.98
C ARG A 21 14.20 -4.58 -0.36
N GLY A 22 14.22 -5.72 -1.07
CA GLY A 22 13.36 -6.88 -0.79
C GLY A 22 13.34 -7.37 0.66
N GLY A 23 14.47 -7.25 1.40
CA GLY A 23 14.53 -7.62 2.82
C GLY A 23 13.67 -6.72 3.73
N VAL A 24 13.63 -5.42 3.48
CA VAL A 24 12.82 -4.46 4.27
C VAL A 24 11.33 -4.71 4.05
N LEU A 25 10.93 -5.04 2.81
CA LEU A 25 9.56 -5.39 2.50
C LEU A 25 9.11 -6.64 3.24
N LEU A 26 9.90 -7.72 3.18
CA LEU A 26 9.58 -8.98 3.85
C LEU A 26 9.50 -8.81 5.37
N ALA A 27 10.40 -8.03 5.96
CA ALA A 27 10.37 -7.69 7.37
C ALA A 27 9.08 -6.95 7.75
N ASN A 28 8.69 -5.94 6.95
CA ASN A 28 7.45 -5.19 7.19
C ASN A 28 6.21 -6.07 7.02
N LEU A 29 6.15 -6.93 6.01
CA LEU A 29 5.02 -7.87 5.83
C LEU A 29 4.89 -8.83 7.02
N LYS A 30 6.01 -9.38 7.51
CA LYS A 30 6.01 -10.23 8.72
C LYS A 30 5.62 -9.46 9.97
N ALA A 31 6.06 -8.21 10.11
CA ALA A 31 5.72 -7.37 11.25
C ALA A 31 4.23 -7.03 11.27
N LEU A 32 3.62 -6.77 10.11
CA LEU A 32 2.17 -6.53 9.98
C LEU A 32 1.32 -7.75 10.37
N ASP A 33 1.83 -8.96 10.14
CA ASP A 33 1.15 -10.22 10.46
C ASP A 33 1.53 -10.81 11.84
N SER A 34 2.32 -10.10 12.66
CA SER A 34 2.77 -10.59 13.96
C SER A 34 1.99 -9.97 15.11
N ASP A 35 1.27 -10.81 15.88
CA ASP A 35 0.59 -10.39 17.10
C ASP A 35 1.58 -9.96 18.19
N TYR A 36 2.76 -10.57 18.23
CA TYR A 36 3.84 -10.16 19.13
C TYR A 36 4.25 -8.71 18.82
N PHE A 37 4.63 -8.43 17.57
CA PHE A 37 5.05 -7.09 17.16
C PHE A 37 3.93 -6.05 17.36
N ALA A 38 2.68 -6.42 17.05
CA ALA A 38 1.52 -5.57 17.27
C ALA A 38 1.34 -5.17 18.74
N LYS A 39 1.48 -6.13 19.67
CA LYS A 39 1.33 -5.88 21.11
C LYS A 39 2.52 -5.13 21.68
N THR A 40 3.74 -5.58 21.40
CA THR A 40 4.95 -5.08 22.07
C THR A 40 5.47 -3.78 21.48
N CYS A 41 5.34 -3.59 20.16
CA CYS A 41 5.94 -2.44 19.47
C CYS A 41 4.90 -1.39 19.06
N LEU A 42 3.65 -1.79 18.84
CA LEU A 42 2.59 -0.90 18.34
C LEU A 42 1.47 -0.63 19.35
N GLY A 43 1.48 -1.32 20.51
CA GLY A 43 0.43 -1.17 21.53
C GLY A 43 -0.97 -1.59 21.06
N ARG A 44 -1.06 -2.45 20.04
CA ARG A 44 -2.32 -2.95 19.48
C ARG A 44 -2.67 -4.30 20.10
N SER A 45 -3.97 -4.56 20.28
CA SER A 45 -4.48 -5.85 20.77
C SER A 45 -4.26 -6.99 19.77
N GLU A 46 -4.28 -6.67 18.46
CA GLU A 46 -4.19 -7.62 17.35
C GLU A 46 -3.30 -7.08 16.22
N LYS A 47 -2.77 -8.02 15.42
CA LYS A 47 -2.04 -7.74 14.18
C LYS A 47 -2.87 -6.97 13.15
N PHE A 48 -2.18 -6.30 12.23
CA PHE A 48 -2.85 -5.63 11.09
C PHE A 48 -3.35 -6.65 10.07
N GLY A 49 -2.63 -7.75 9.91
CA GLY A 49 -2.96 -8.82 8.98
C GLY A 49 -2.13 -8.79 7.70
N ILE A 50 -2.53 -9.64 6.76
CA ILE A 50 -1.79 -9.91 5.53
C ILE A 50 -2.35 -9.07 4.38
N ILE A 51 -1.44 -8.49 3.60
CA ILE A 51 -1.80 -7.80 2.36
C ILE A 51 -2.06 -8.86 1.28
N PRO A 52 -3.25 -8.87 0.63
CA PRO A 52 -3.55 -9.80 -0.45
C PRO A 52 -2.63 -9.51 -1.65
N MET A 53 -1.69 -10.41 -1.92
CA MET A 53 -0.65 -10.21 -2.93
C MET A 53 -1.22 -10.15 -4.35
N GLU A 54 -2.36 -10.81 -4.58
CA GLU A 54 -3.15 -10.77 -5.80
C GLU A 54 -3.77 -9.39 -6.09
N LYS A 55 -3.68 -8.42 -5.17
CA LYS A 55 -4.12 -7.03 -5.38
C LYS A 55 -2.97 -6.02 -5.47
N VAL A 56 -1.72 -6.48 -5.38
CA VAL A 56 -0.53 -5.62 -5.36
C VAL A 56 0.05 -5.47 -6.76
N ASN A 57 0.22 -4.23 -7.23
CA ASN A 57 0.95 -3.91 -8.48
C ASN A 57 0.51 -4.72 -9.72
N LEU A 58 -0.79 -4.95 -9.90
CA LEU A 58 -1.35 -5.78 -10.98
C LEU A 58 -0.99 -5.34 -12.41
N TRP A 59 -0.72 -4.05 -12.62
CA TRP A 59 -0.25 -3.51 -13.91
C TRP A 59 1.27 -3.28 -13.94
N GLY A 60 2.01 -3.98 -13.09
CA GLY A 60 3.46 -3.82 -12.96
C GLY A 60 3.87 -2.72 -11.96
N GLY A 61 5.01 -2.92 -11.33
CA GLY A 61 5.60 -2.00 -10.36
C GLY A 61 6.81 -1.23 -10.90
N SER A 62 7.43 -0.40 -10.08
CA SER A 62 8.62 0.39 -10.48
C SER A 62 9.83 -0.46 -10.88
N LEU A 63 9.87 -1.74 -10.48
CA LEU A 63 10.92 -2.67 -10.91
C LEU A 63 10.81 -3.01 -12.40
N ALA A 64 9.57 -3.18 -12.90
CA ALA A 64 9.32 -3.56 -14.29
C ALA A 64 9.21 -2.34 -15.22
N ILE A 65 8.55 -1.27 -14.75
CA ILE A 65 8.22 -0.08 -15.56
C ILE A 65 9.32 1.00 -15.46
N GLY A 66 10.14 0.93 -14.42
CA GLY A 66 11.16 1.93 -14.12
C GLY A 66 10.80 2.85 -12.94
N HIS A 67 11.85 3.46 -12.40
CA HIS A 67 11.80 4.30 -11.20
C HIS A 67 12.51 5.66 -11.42
N PRO A 68 11.96 6.55 -12.26
CA PRO A 68 12.46 7.91 -12.34
C PRO A 68 12.17 8.63 -11.01
N PHE A 69 13.22 9.14 -10.37
CA PHE A 69 13.11 9.87 -9.11
C PHE A 69 12.21 11.11 -9.28
N GLY A 70 11.36 11.38 -8.28
CA GLY A 70 10.35 12.45 -8.35
C GLY A 70 9.11 12.08 -9.18
N ALA A 71 9.28 11.60 -10.41
CA ALA A 71 8.16 11.30 -11.31
C ALA A 71 7.37 10.03 -10.94
N THR A 72 7.99 9.08 -10.22
CA THR A 72 7.33 7.82 -9.84
C THR A 72 6.08 8.05 -8.98
N GLY A 73 6.06 9.05 -8.10
CA GLY A 73 4.90 9.31 -7.24
C GLY A 73 3.63 9.58 -8.04
N VAL A 74 3.74 10.47 -9.04
CA VAL A 74 2.63 10.79 -9.96
C VAL A 74 2.20 9.54 -10.72
N ARG A 75 3.15 8.76 -11.27
CA ARG A 75 2.84 7.52 -11.98
C ARG A 75 2.05 6.53 -11.12
N LEU A 76 2.45 6.32 -9.87
CA LEU A 76 1.76 5.38 -8.97
C LEU A 76 0.31 5.82 -8.70
N VAL A 77 0.09 7.13 -8.48
CA VAL A 77 -1.26 7.69 -8.28
C VAL A 77 -2.10 7.54 -9.54
N THR A 78 -1.58 7.91 -10.71
CA THR A 78 -2.28 7.77 -11.99
C THR A 78 -2.63 6.32 -12.30
N HIS A 79 -1.70 5.38 -12.06
CA HIS A 79 -1.97 3.94 -12.18
C HIS A 79 -3.10 3.49 -11.25
N ALA A 80 -3.08 3.90 -9.98
CA ALA A 80 -4.09 3.52 -9.00
C ALA A 80 -5.48 4.04 -9.40
N VAL A 81 -5.58 5.30 -9.83
CA VAL A 81 -6.85 5.89 -10.30
C VAL A 81 -7.37 5.17 -11.54
N ASN A 82 -6.51 4.95 -12.55
CA ASN A 82 -6.92 4.24 -13.77
C ASN A 82 -7.36 2.80 -13.47
N ARG A 83 -6.69 2.11 -12.54
CA ARG A 83 -7.13 0.80 -12.06
C ARG A 83 -8.51 0.84 -11.41
N LEU A 84 -8.75 1.81 -10.54
CA LEU A 84 -10.06 1.96 -9.89
C LEU A 84 -11.17 2.18 -10.91
N ILE A 85 -10.92 2.94 -11.96
CA ILE A 85 -11.87 3.15 -13.06
C ILE A 85 -12.09 1.84 -13.83
N ASP A 86 -11.01 1.19 -14.27
CA ASP A 86 -11.03 -0.05 -15.05
C ASP A 86 -11.75 -1.20 -14.34
N THR A 87 -11.51 -1.38 -13.04
CA THR A 87 -12.11 -2.47 -12.25
C THR A 87 -13.42 -2.07 -11.57
N ASN A 88 -13.93 -0.86 -11.81
CA ASN A 88 -15.03 -0.27 -11.04
C ASN A 88 -14.79 -0.33 -9.51
N GLY A 89 -13.53 -0.25 -9.08
CA GLY A 89 -13.12 -0.31 -7.68
C GLY A 89 -13.37 1.01 -6.95
N ARG A 90 -13.42 0.97 -5.61
CA ARG A 90 -13.71 2.14 -4.77
C ARG A 90 -12.48 2.77 -4.15
N LEU A 91 -11.60 1.96 -3.56
CA LEU A 91 -10.47 2.43 -2.74
C LEU A 91 -9.13 1.93 -3.27
N ALA A 92 -8.09 2.75 -3.24
CA ALA A 92 -6.72 2.30 -3.48
C ALA A 92 -5.80 2.82 -2.39
N LEU A 93 -4.78 2.02 -2.06
CA LEU A 93 -3.67 2.41 -1.20
C LEU A 93 -2.43 2.57 -2.07
N VAL A 94 -1.88 3.77 -2.11
CA VAL A 94 -0.60 4.05 -2.75
C VAL A 94 0.43 4.24 -1.66
N ALA A 95 1.52 3.48 -1.70
CA ALA A 95 2.63 3.62 -0.76
C ALA A 95 3.97 3.72 -1.51
N ALA A 96 4.88 4.54 -1.01
CA ALA A 96 6.21 4.67 -1.60
C ALA A 96 7.25 4.99 -0.53
N CYS A 97 8.39 4.31 -0.59
CA CYS A 97 9.57 4.74 0.15
C CYS A 97 10.29 5.88 -0.59
N ALA A 98 11.09 6.65 0.14
CA ALA A 98 11.96 7.69 -0.37
C ALA A 98 13.35 7.58 0.27
N SER A 99 14.36 8.19 -0.35
CA SER A 99 15.69 8.28 0.26
C SER A 99 15.62 9.08 1.56
N GLY A 100 16.61 8.89 2.44
CA GLY A 100 16.63 9.55 3.75
C GLY A 100 15.77 8.88 4.82
N GLY A 101 15.39 7.60 4.62
CA GLY A 101 14.60 6.84 5.60
C GLY A 101 13.13 7.25 5.67
N LEU A 102 12.61 7.88 4.61
CA LEU A 102 11.25 8.39 4.55
C LEU A 102 10.31 7.41 3.83
N GLY A 103 9.04 7.48 4.19
CA GLY A 103 7.95 6.76 3.53
C GLY A 103 6.70 7.63 3.45
N HIS A 104 5.93 7.42 2.39
CA HIS A 104 4.65 8.08 2.17
C HIS A 104 3.59 7.04 1.85
N ALA A 105 2.37 7.23 2.35
CA ALA A 105 1.20 6.43 2.00
C ALA A 105 -0.03 7.33 1.87
N MET A 106 -0.90 6.99 0.91
CA MET A 106 -2.11 7.71 0.57
C MET A 106 -3.23 6.73 0.27
N ILE A 107 -4.45 7.06 0.70
CA ILE A 107 -5.67 6.37 0.29
C ILE A 107 -6.36 7.23 -0.76
N ILE A 108 -6.78 6.60 -1.86
CA ILE A 108 -7.51 7.22 -2.96
C ILE A 108 -8.90 6.61 -2.99
N GLU A 109 -9.94 7.43 -3.04
CA GLU A 109 -11.31 7.01 -3.29
C GLU A 109 -11.73 7.48 -4.70
N ARG A 110 -12.36 6.60 -5.48
CA ARG A 110 -12.86 6.95 -6.81
C ARG A 110 -14.09 7.87 -6.66
N TYR A 111 -14.12 8.93 -7.43
CA TYR A 111 -15.24 9.88 -7.41
C TYR A 111 -16.52 9.26 -8.01
N GLY A 112 -17.68 9.53 -7.38
CA GLY A 112 -18.99 9.10 -7.85
C GLY A 112 -19.36 7.63 -7.55
N CYS A 113 -18.72 7.01 -6.56
CA CYS A 113 -19.04 5.67 -6.06
C CYS A 113 -20.16 5.65 -5.00
#